data_AF-A0A3C0ZXD1-F1
#
_entry.id   AF-A0A3C0ZXD1-F1
#
_cell.length_a   1.000
_cell.length_b   1.000
_cell.length_c   1.000
_cell.angle_alpha   90.00
_cell.angle_beta   90.00
_cell.angle_gamma   90.00
#
_symmetry.space_group_name_H-M   'P 1'
#
loop_
_entity.id
_entity.type
_entity.pdbx_description
1 polymer ?
#
loop_
_entity_poly.entity_id
_entity_poly.type
_entity_poly.pdbx_seq_one_letter_code
_entity_poly.pdbx_strand_id
1 'polypeptide(L)'
;MSQAGNSNRITRNYLDSLLIETRYMNSDNPDTGFTLYGETFASPVMTAALSHLEQLGEGGMARGIALGAKKAGCVMWYGAA
;
A
#
# COMPACT_ATOMS: atom_id res chain seq x y z
N MET A 1 -14.84 -10.75 -24.72
CA MET A 1 -15.19 -11.34 -23.42
C MET A 1 -15.88 -10.29 -22.56
N SER A 2 -16.91 -10.68 -21.79
CA SER A 2 -17.63 -9.77 -20.90
C SER A 2 -16.72 -9.24 -19.79
N GLN A 3 -16.79 -7.95 -19.49
CA GLN A 3 -16.07 -7.30 -18.38
C GLN A 3 -16.90 -7.26 -17.08
N ALA A 4 -18.02 -8.00 -17.04
CA ALA A 4 -18.81 -8.19 -15.84
C ALA A 4 -17.99 -9.01 -14.82
N GLY A 5 -17.84 -8.50 -13.59
CA GLY A 5 -17.08 -9.16 -12.53
C GLY A 5 -15.57 -8.89 -12.50
N ASN A 6 -15.02 -8.05 -13.38
CA ASN A 6 -13.61 -7.66 -13.31
C ASN A 6 -13.36 -6.78 -12.07
N SER A 7 -12.80 -7.37 -11.01
CA SER A 7 -12.57 -6.72 -9.72
C SER A 7 -11.68 -5.49 -9.83
N ASN A 8 -10.62 -5.52 -10.64
CA ASN A 8 -9.73 -4.37 -10.84
C ASN A 8 -10.52 -3.14 -11.35
N ARG A 9 -11.41 -3.35 -12.32
CA ARG A 9 -12.26 -2.27 -12.85
C ARG A 9 -13.29 -1.80 -11.81
N ILE A 10 -13.89 -2.73 -11.08
CA ILE A 10 -14.86 -2.40 -10.02
C ILE A 10 -14.19 -1.57 -8.91
N THR A 11 -13.02 -2.00 -8.41
CA THR A 11 -12.26 -1.28 -7.39
C THR A 11 -11.85 0.11 -7.86
N ARG A 12 -11.35 0.25 -9.10
CA ARG A 12 -11.00 1.57 -9.66
C ARG A 12 -12.21 2.49 -9.75
N ASN A 13 -13.32 2.00 -10.32
CA ASN A 13 -14.55 2.78 -10.43
C ASN A 13 -15.09 3.22 -9.07
N TYR A 14 -15.00 2.35 -8.05
CA TYR A 14 -15.41 2.69 -6.70
C TYR A 14 -14.55 3.81 -6.11
N LEU A 15 -13.22 3.69 -6.21
CA LEU A 15 -12.31 4.74 -5.73
C LEU A 15 -12.49 6.07 -6.50
N ASP A 16 -12.81 6.04 -7.80
CA ASP A 16 -13.11 7.24 -8.60
C ASP A 16 -14.43 7.91 -8.24
N SER A 17 -15.37 7.16 -7.65
CA SER A 17 -16.66 7.71 -7.22
C SER A 17 -16.58 8.54 -5.94
N LEU A 18 -15.46 8.46 -5.21
CA LEU A 18 -15.25 9.18 -3.96
C LEU A 18 -14.77 10.61 -4.24
N LEU A 19 -15.48 11.60 -3.70
CA LEU A 19 -15.12 13.02 -3.76
C LEU A 19 -14.46 13.46 -2.44
N ILE A 20 -13.53 14.42 -2.53
CA ILE A 20 -12.85 14.99 -1.36
C ILE A 20 -13.44 16.37 -1.07
N GLU A 21 -14.03 16.55 0.11
CA GLU A 21 -14.39 17.86 0.64
C GLU A 21 -13.19 18.43 1.41
N THR A 22 -12.60 19.52 0.90
CA THR A 22 -11.43 20.13 1.55
C THR A 22 -11.85 21.09 2.67
N ARG A 23 -11.18 21.00 3.82
CA ARG A 23 -11.35 21.92 4.95
C ARG A 23 -10.01 22.59 5.26
N TYR A 24 -9.97 23.92 5.23
CA TYR A 24 -8.74 24.71 5.39
C TYR A 24 -8.52 25.25 6.81
N MET A 25 -9.35 24.87 7.78
CA MET A 25 -9.22 25.36 9.15
C MET A 25 -8.09 24.61 9.89
N ASN A 26 -7.25 25.34 10.63
CA ASN A 26 -6.14 24.80 11.45
C ASN A 26 -5.14 23.94 10.66
N SER A 27 -4.69 24.42 9.49
CA SER A 27 -3.65 23.72 8.72
C SER A 27 -2.32 23.69 9.49
N ASP A 28 -1.73 22.52 9.59
CA ASP A 28 -0.36 22.28 10.10
C ASP A 28 0.41 21.43 9.06
N ASN A 29 1.70 21.18 9.30
CA ASN A 29 2.48 20.27 8.46
C ASN A 29 1.89 18.86 8.54
N PRO A 30 1.59 18.20 7.40
CA PRO A 30 0.99 16.88 7.42
C PRO A 30 1.94 15.88 8.07
N ASP A 31 1.43 15.16 9.08
CA ASP A 31 2.10 14.01 9.66
C ASP A 31 1.53 12.72 9.06
N THR A 32 2.39 11.90 8.48
CA THR A 32 2.04 10.58 7.97
C THR A 32 2.36 9.47 8.97
N GLY A 33 2.80 9.79 10.18
CA GLY A 33 3.04 8.84 11.25
C GLY A 33 1.83 7.93 11.48
N PHE A 34 2.09 6.63 11.61
CA PHE A 34 1.05 5.62 11.76
C PHE A 34 1.45 4.59 12.81
N THR A 35 0.57 4.32 13.77
CA THR A 35 0.80 3.30 14.80
C THR A 35 -0.03 2.06 14.53
N LEU A 36 0.63 0.90 14.44
CA LEU A 36 0.01 -0.40 14.23
C LEU A 36 0.52 -1.40 15.26
N TYR A 37 -0.41 -2.02 15.99
CA TYR A 37 -0.11 -3.02 17.04
C TYR A 37 0.91 -2.54 18.10
N GLY A 38 0.96 -1.25 18.38
CA GLY A 38 1.88 -0.64 19.36
C GLY A 38 3.20 -0.13 18.78
N GLU A 39 3.47 -0.39 17.49
CA GLU A 39 4.68 0.08 16.80
C GLU A 39 4.37 1.28 15.90
N THR A 40 5.27 2.27 15.85
CA THR A 40 5.12 3.48 15.03
C THR A 40 5.93 3.39 13.74
N PHE A 41 5.29 3.74 12.63
CA PHE A 41 5.79 3.75 11.26
C PHE A 41 5.71 5.16 10.68
N ALA A 42 6.50 5.44 9.64
CA ALA A 42 6.56 6.75 8.99
C ALA A 42 5.36 7.05 8.08
N SER A 43 4.59 6.02 7.70
CA SER A 43 3.45 6.15 6.79
C SER A 43 2.38 5.08 7.07
N PRO A 44 1.08 5.36 6.85
CA PRO A 44 0.05 4.33 6.81
C PRO A 44 0.10 3.49 5.51
N VAL A 45 0.97 3.82 4.56
CA VAL A 45 1.19 3.01 3.35
C VAL A 45 2.01 1.78 3.70
N MET A 46 1.58 0.62 3.20
CA MET A 46 2.18 -0.68 3.49
C MET A 46 2.19 -1.58 2.26
N THR A 47 3.07 -2.58 2.22
CA THR A 47 3.07 -3.58 1.15
C THR A 47 1.95 -4.58 1.38
N ALA A 48 1.24 -5.04 0.35
CA ALA A 48 0.36 -6.20 0.48
C ALA A 48 1.17 -7.49 0.76
N ALA A 49 0.52 -8.52 1.32
CA ALA A 49 1.08 -9.86 1.40
C ALA A 49 1.09 -10.50 0.01
N LEU A 50 2.16 -10.26 -0.75
CA LEU A 50 2.34 -10.78 -2.10
C LEU A 50 3.02 -12.16 -2.06
N SER A 51 2.56 -13.09 -2.90
CA SER A 51 3.18 -14.41 -3.11
C SER A 51 4.01 -14.44 -4.41
N HIS A 52 4.78 -15.51 -4.60
CA HIS A 52 5.57 -15.77 -5.81
C HIS A 52 6.56 -14.66 -6.19
N LEU A 53 7.09 -13.95 -5.18
CA LEU A 53 8.00 -12.83 -5.38
C LEU A 53 9.33 -13.27 -6.00
N GLU A 54 9.71 -14.53 -5.83
CA GLU A 54 10.88 -15.16 -6.44
C GLU A 54 10.81 -15.23 -7.97
N GLN A 55 9.61 -15.22 -8.54
CA GLN A 55 9.38 -15.26 -10.00
C GLN A 55 9.44 -13.87 -10.64
N LEU A 56 9.52 -12.81 -9.83
CA LEU A 56 9.50 -11.44 -10.31
C LEU A 56 10.90 -10.83 -10.31
N GLY A 57 11.37 -10.46 -11.50
CA GLY A 57 12.67 -9.82 -11.69
C GLY A 57 13.86 -10.78 -11.55
N GLU A 58 15.04 -10.33 -11.93
CA GLU A 58 16.27 -11.11 -11.82
C GLU A 58 16.65 -11.29 -10.33
N GLY A 59 16.67 -12.53 -9.87
CA GLY A 59 16.97 -12.87 -8.47
C GLY A 59 15.80 -12.73 -7.49
N GLY A 60 14.59 -12.45 -7.97
CA GLY A 60 13.38 -12.33 -7.15
C GLY A 60 13.25 -11.00 -6.41
N MET A 61 12.01 -10.56 -6.18
CA MET A 61 11.70 -9.26 -5.58
C MET A 61 11.57 -9.26 -4.06
N ALA A 62 11.59 -10.41 -3.38
CA ALA A 62 11.39 -10.49 -1.93
C ALA A 62 12.35 -9.58 -1.14
N ARG A 63 13.65 -9.62 -1.47
CA ARG A 63 14.67 -8.75 -0.85
C ARG A 63 14.46 -7.28 -1.20
N GLY A 64 14.12 -6.98 -2.45
CA GLY A 64 13.89 -5.61 -2.92
C GLY A 64 12.74 -4.95 -2.17
N ILE A 65 11.62 -5.64 -2.03
CA ILE A 65 10.44 -5.17 -1.31
C ILE A 65 10.75 -4.97 0.18
N ALA A 66 11.42 -5.93 0.83
CA ALA A 66 11.79 -5.80 2.24
C ALA A 66 12.72 -4.61 2.51
N LEU A 67 13.74 -4.40 1.66
CA LEU A 67 14.64 -3.25 1.78
C LEU A 67 13.92 -1.93 1.48
N GLY A 68 13.00 -1.93 0.51
CA GLY A 68 12.17 -0.77 0.17
C GLY A 68 11.29 -0.35 1.34
N ALA A 69 10.52 -1.28 1.91
CA ALA A 69 9.66 -1.02 3.05
C ALA A 69 10.45 -0.51 4.26
N LYS A 70 11.62 -1.12 4.55
CA LYS A 70 12.52 -0.65 5.61
C LYS A 70 13.02 0.78 5.36
N LYS A 71 13.46 1.09 4.14
CA LYS A 71 13.93 2.46 3.78
C LYS A 71 12.80 3.49 3.87
N ALA A 72 11.57 3.10 3.53
CA ALA A 72 10.40 3.95 3.62
C ALA A 72 9.85 4.09 5.06
N GLY A 73 10.32 3.27 6.01
CA GLY A 73 9.79 3.24 7.37
C GLY A 73 8.36 2.70 7.45
N CYS A 74 7.99 1.80 6.53
CA CYS A 74 6.63 1.28 6.37
C CYS A 74 6.51 -0.17 6.82
N VAL A 75 5.27 -0.58 7.11
CA VAL A 75 4.95 -1.98 7.38
C VAL A 75 5.14 -2.83 6.12
N MET A 76 5.71 -4.03 6.32
CA MET A 76 5.83 -5.04 5.28
C MET A 76 5.07 -6.29 5.69
N TRP A 77 4.07 -6.67 4.88
CA TRP A 77 3.40 -7.95 5.00
C TRP A 77 4.08 -8.96 4.08
N TYR A 78 4.61 -10.04 4.66
CA TYR A 78 5.18 -11.14 3.89
C TYR A 78 4.08 -12.18 3.58
N GLY A 79 3.87 -12.48 2.30
CA GLY A 79 2.97 -13.54 1.85
C GLY A 79 3.62 -14.92 1.92
N ALA A 80 2.84 -15.97 1.64
CA ALA A 80 3.40 -17.30 1.45
C ALA A 80 4.31 -17.33 0.22
N ALA A 81 5.45 -18.03 0.35
CA ALA A 81 6.35 -18.32 -0.77
C ALA A 81 5.68 -19.28 -1.77
#